data_AF-A0AAW2V790-F1
#
_entry.id   AF-A0AAW2V790-F1
#
_cell.length_a   1.000
_cell.length_b   1.000
_cell.length_c   1.000
_cell.angle_alpha   90.00
_cell.angle_beta   90.00
_cell.angle_gamma   90.00
#
_symmetry.space_group_name_H-M   'P 1'
#
loop_
_entity.id
_entity.type
_entity.pdbx_description
1 polymer ?
#
loop_
_entity_poly.entity_id
_entity_poly.type
_entity_poly.pdbx_seq_one_letter_code
_entity_poly.pdbx_strand_id
1 'polypeptide(L)'
;MNSEDMDEIGMTRQQKDALEIRSYLHDRALMQYGDQLEASGKSLPELLSLSTLDLSSQYGMKRGHIARFMDRTSACATDPASIIYRSNEKAKQLGLQK
;
A
#
# COMPACT_ATOMS: atom_id res chain seq x y z
N MET A 1 11.62 7.79 2.73
CA MET A 1 11.75 9.23 2.46
C MET A 1 11.33 9.96 3.72
N ASN A 2 12.12 10.94 4.17
CA ASN A 2 11.92 11.64 5.44
C ASN A 2 10.84 12.73 5.27
N SER A 3 10.12 13.11 6.34
CA SER A 3 9.08 14.15 6.29
C SER A 3 9.64 15.54 5.95
N GLU A 4 10.91 15.78 6.27
CA GLU A 4 11.63 17.02 5.99
C GLU A 4 11.88 17.23 4.49
N ASP A 5 12.19 16.15 3.75
CA ASP A 5 12.40 16.21 2.29
C ASP A 5 11.12 16.62 1.54
N MET A 6 9.94 16.42 2.14
CA MET A 6 8.65 16.71 1.52
C MET A 6 8.20 18.17 1.66
N ASP A 7 8.73 18.91 2.64
CA ASP A 7 8.43 20.34 2.81
C ASP A 7 9.25 21.21 1.84
N GLU A 8 10.46 20.79 1.49
CA GLU A 8 11.33 21.49 0.53
C GLU A 8 10.82 21.41 -0.93
N ILE A 9 10.01 20.42 -1.28
CA ILE A 9 9.52 20.21 -2.66
C ILE A 9 8.27 21.06 -2.97
N GLY A 10 7.72 21.79 -1.99
CA GLY A 10 6.52 22.62 -2.20
C GLY A 10 5.27 21.81 -2.52
N MET A 11 5.17 20.57 -2.02
CA MET A 11 3.99 19.74 -2.21
C MET A 11 2.81 20.26 -1.40
N THR A 12 1.66 20.36 -2.05
CA THR A 12 0.40 20.63 -1.37
C THR A 12 0.05 19.48 -0.42
N ARG A 13 -0.71 19.77 0.63
CA ARG A 13 -1.19 18.74 1.57
C ARG A 13 -1.90 17.59 0.85
N GLN A 14 -2.71 17.90 -0.16
CA GLN A 14 -3.42 16.90 -0.97
C GLN A 14 -2.45 15.96 -1.72
N GLN A 15 -1.35 16.48 -2.24
CA GLN A 15 -0.33 15.64 -2.90
C GLN A 15 0.38 14.73 -1.91
N LYS A 16 0.64 15.21 -0.69
CA LYS A 16 1.22 14.40 0.39
C LYS A 16 0.26 13.29 0.81
N ASP A 17 -1.00 13.63 1.05
CA ASP A 17 -2.05 12.67 1.41
C ASP A 17 -2.23 11.61 0.31
N ALA A 18 -2.29 12.04 -0.97
CA ALA A 18 -2.38 11.12 -2.11
C ALA A 18 -1.19 10.16 -2.19
N LEU A 19 0.03 10.65 -1.98
CA LEU A 19 1.23 9.82 -1.99
C LEU A 19 1.25 8.81 -0.83
N GLU A 20 0.82 9.22 0.35
CA GLU A 20 0.70 8.35 1.52
C GLU A 20 -0.32 7.23 1.26
N ILE A 21 -1.51 7.58 0.75
CA ILE A 21 -2.55 6.63 0.36
C ILE A 21 -2.00 5.63 -0.67
N ARG A 22 -1.31 6.11 -1.71
CA ARG A 22 -0.77 5.26 -2.77
C ARG A 22 0.27 4.27 -2.26
N SER A 23 1.19 4.76 -1.43
CA SER A 23 2.20 3.91 -0.80
C SER A 23 1.55 2.82 0.06
N TYR A 24 0.56 3.20 0.88
CA TYR A 24 -0.16 2.27 1.75
C TYR A 24 -0.92 1.18 1.00
N LEU A 25 -1.59 1.54 -0.10
CA LEU A 25 -2.34 0.62 -0.95
C LEU A 25 -1.42 -0.31 -1.74
N HIS A 26 -0.28 0.19 -2.20
CA HIS A 26 0.72 -0.62 -2.90
C HIS A 26 1.18 -1.81 -2.05
N ASP A 27 1.57 -1.55 -0.80
CA ASP A 27 2.07 -2.57 0.12
C ASP A 27 1.03 -3.66 0.45
N ARG A 28 -0.25 -3.37 0.24
CA ARG A 28 -1.39 -4.27 0.52
C ARG A 28 -2.00 -4.88 -0.73
N ALA A 29 -1.43 -4.62 -1.91
CA ALA A 29 -2.00 -5.00 -3.21
C ALA A 29 -3.45 -4.50 -3.39
N LEU A 30 -3.70 -3.24 -3.05
CA LEU A 30 -5.01 -2.57 -3.09
C LEU A 30 -5.05 -1.36 -4.04
N MET A 31 -4.06 -1.20 -4.92
CA MET A 31 -3.94 -0.07 -5.85
C MET A 31 -5.17 0.19 -6.72
N GLN A 32 -6.01 -0.82 -6.95
CA GLN A 32 -7.29 -0.67 -7.66
C GLN A 32 -8.27 0.32 -7.01
N TYR A 33 -8.08 0.68 -5.73
CA TYR A 33 -8.89 1.67 -5.01
C TYR A 33 -8.25 3.07 -4.97
N GLY A 34 -7.03 3.22 -5.48
CA GLY A 34 -6.22 4.43 -5.30
C GLY A 34 -6.92 5.68 -5.81
N ASP A 35 -7.30 5.70 -7.08
CA ASP A 35 -7.91 6.88 -7.71
C ASP A 35 -9.21 7.32 -6.98
N GLN A 36 -10.01 6.35 -6.51
CA GLN A 36 -11.25 6.65 -5.80
C GLN A 36 -11.01 7.18 -4.38
N LEU A 37 -10.03 6.64 -3.67
CA LEU A 37 -9.67 7.11 -2.33
C LEU A 37 -9.01 8.48 -2.38
N GLU A 38 -8.15 8.74 -3.38
CA GLU A 38 -7.56 10.05 -3.64
C GLU A 38 -8.63 11.10 -3.97
N ALA A 39 -9.59 10.75 -4.85
CA ALA A 39 -10.69 11.65 -5.22
C ALA A 39 -11.61 12.02 -4.04
N SER A 40 -11.61 11.23 -2.95
CA SER A 40 -12.37 11.54 -1.75
C SER A 40 -11.83 12.75 -0.98
N GLY A 41 -10.57 13.14 -1.23
CA GLY A 41 -9.87 14.23 -0.54
C GLY A 41 -9.59 13.97 0.94
N LYS A 42 -9.86 12.76 1.44
CA LYS A 42 -9.56 12.33 2.81
C LYS A 42 -8.11 11.92 2.92
N SER A 43 -7.51 12.21 4.06
CA SER A 43 -6.19 11.67 4.44
C SER A 43 -6.27 10.18 4.79
N LEU A 44 -5.14 9.48 4.75
CA LEU A 44 -5.09 8.05 5.08
C LEU A 44 -5.66 7.73 6.49
N PRO A 45 -5.35 8.49 7.56
CA PRO A 45 -5.95 8.26 8.88
C PRO A 45 -7.49 8.40 8.89
N GLU A 46 -8.04 9.32 8.12
CA GLU A 46 -9.49 9.50 7.98
C GLU A 46 -10.15 8.33 7.23
N LEU A 47 -9.45 7.75 6.25
CA LEU A 47 -9.92 6.55 5.55
C LEU A 47 -9.87 5.31 6.46
N LEU A 48 -8.83 5.20 7.30
CA LEU A 48 -8.66 4.10 8.26
C LEU A 48 -9.61 4.18 9.47
N SER A 49 -10.29 5.31 9.67
CA SER A 49 -11.32 5.46 10.70
C SER A 49 -12.74 5.16 10.19
N LEU A 50 -12.91 4.95 8.88
CA LEU A 50 -14.20 4.60 8.29
C LEU A 50 -14.69 3.24 8.75
N SER A 51 -16.02 3.09 8.79
CA SER A 51 -16.62 1.78 9.08
C SER A 51 -16.42 0.82 7.90
N THR A 52 -16.49 -0.48 8.19
CA THR A 52 -16.46 -1.52 7.13
C THR A 52 -17.61 -1.36 6.14
N LEU A 53 -18.75 -0.84 6.59
CA LEU A 53 -19.91 -0.55 5.75
C LEU A 53 -19.62 0.63 4.80
N ASP A 54 -18.98 1.68 5.28
CA ASP A 54 -18.60 2.84 4.44
C ASP A 54 -17.58 2.44 3.39
N LEU A 55 -16.56 1.66 3.77
CA LEU A 55 -15.57 1.14 2.82
C LEU A 55 -16.20 0.27 1.73
N SER A 56 -17.19 -0.54 2.09
CA SER A 56 -17.90 -1.36 1.12
C SER A 56 -18.84 -0.56 0.22
N SER A 57 -19.67 0.31 0.81
CA SER A 57 -20.73 1.03 0.09
C SER A 57 -20.22 2.22 -0.71
N GLN A 58 -19.29 3.01 -0.17
CA GLN A 58 -18.77 4.21 -0.82
C GLN A 58 -17.60 3.91 -1.76
N TYR A 59 -16.77 2.91 -1.44
CA TYR A 59 -15.53 2.60 -2.16
C TYR A 59 -15.53 1.21 -2.83
N GLY A 60 -16.64 0.47 -2.77
CA GLY A 60 -16.76 -0.83 -3.42
C GLY A 60 -15.78 -1.88 -2.87
N MET A 61 -15.27 -1.71 -1.65
CA MET A 61 -14.29 -2.63 -1.10
C MET A 61 -14.94 -3.98 -0.77
N LYS A 62 -14.31 -5.06 -1.24
CA LYS A 62 -14.70 -6.43 -0.89
C LYS A 62 -14.24 -6.77 0.53
N ARG A 63 -14.93 -7.69 1.20
CA ARG A 63 -14.62 -8.08 2.60
C ARG A 63 -13.15 -8.42 2.83
N GLY A 64 -12.54 -9.21 1.94
CA GLY A 64 -11.12 -9.57 2.03
C GLY A 64 -10.17 -8.39 1.76
N HIS A 65 -10.61 -7.39 1.00
CA HIS A 65 -9.84 -6.17 0.75
C HIS A 65 -9.92 -5.23 1.96
N ILE A 66 -11.10 -5.10 2.57
CA ILE A 66 -11.29 -4.36 3.83
C ILE A 66 -10.41 -4.95 4.94
N ALA A 67 -10.35 -6.28 5.06
CA ALA A 67 -9.49 -6.93 6.04
C ALA A 67 -8.01 -6.55 5.86
N ARG A 68 -7.49 -6.57 4.62
CA ARG A 68 -6.11 -6.14 4.33
C ARG A 68 -5.91 -4.64 4.53
N PHE A 69 -6.90 -3.83 4.15
CA PHE A 69 -6.86 -2.38 4.30
C PHE A 69 -6.83 -1.95 5.77
N MET A 70 -7.52 -2.65 6.65
CA MET A 70 -7.53 -2.37 8.09
C MET A 70 -6.39 -3.06 8.85
N ASP A 71 -5.63 -3.93 8.19
CA ASP A 71 -4.56 -4.65 8.83
C ASP A 71 -3.37 -3.72 9.14
N ARG A 72 -3.25 -3.40 10.43
CA ARG A 72 -2.15 -2.60 10.99
C ARG A 72 -0.89 -3.43 11.23
N THR A 73 -0.98 -4.75 11.17
CA THR A 73 0.17 -5.64 11.36
C THR A 73 1.00 -5.80 10.10
N SER A 74 0.44 -5.50 8.93
CA SER A 74 1.15 -5.55 7.65
C SER A 74 2.07 -4.35 7.41
N ALA A 75 2.44 -3.59 8.46
CA ALA A 75 3.48 -2.58 8.39
C ALA A 75 4.80 -3.26 8.00
N CYS A 76 5.08 -3.27 6.70
CA CYS A 76 6.36 -3.61 6.10
C CYS A 76 6.97 -4.91 6.66
N ALA A 77 6.39 -6.06 6.32
CA ALA A 77 7.20 -7.29 6.20
C ALA A 77 8.01 -7.23 4.89
N THR A 78 8.69 -6.11 4.61
CA THR A 78 9.86 -6.16 3.74
C THR A 78 11.02 -6.59 4.63
N ASP A 79 11.00 -7.86 5.03
CA ASP A 79 12.24 -8.50 5.44
C ASP A 79 13.12 -8.50 4.18
N PRO A 80 14.29 -7.83 4.17
CA PRO A 80 15.22 -7.87 3.03
C PRO A 80 15.62 -9.31 2.65
N ALA A 81 15.43 -10.30 3.53
CA ALA A 81 15.60 -11.71 3.20
C ALA A 81 14.58 -12.23 2.16
N SER A 82 13.36 -11.69 2.11
CA SER A 82 12.30 -12.17 1.20
C SER A 82 12.58 -11.84 -0.28
N ILE A 83 13.32 -10.76 -0.56
CA ILE A 83 13.74 -10.40 -1.92
C ILE A 83 14.85 -11.34 -2.43
N ILE A 84 15.71 -11.82 -1.53
CA ILE A 84 16.83 -12.70 -1.87
C ILE A 84 16.34 -14.11 -2.24
N TYR A 85 15.30 -14.64 -1.57
CA TYR A 85 14.78 -15.98 -1.90
C TYR A 85 14.02 -16.04 -3.23
N ARG A 86 13.36 -14.96 -3.67
CA ARG A 86 12.63 -14.94 -4.95
C ARG A 86 13.57 -14.99 -6.18
N SER A 87 14.81 -14.53 -6.04
CA SER A 87 15.81 -14.55 -7.12
C SER A 87 16.56 -15.88 -7.22
N ASN A 88 16.64 -16.65 -6.13
CA ASN A 88 17.44 -17.89 -6.08
C ASN A 88 16.69 -19.14 -6.56
N GLU A 89 15.36 -19.09 -6.68
CA GLU A 89 14.57 -20.26 -7.11
C GLU A 89 14.61 -20.48 -8.64
N LYS A 90 14.86 -19.42 -9.42
CA LYS A 90 15.09 -19.55 -10.88
C LYS A 90 16.46 -20.13 -11.24
N ALA A 91 17.46 -20.01 -10.36
CA ALA A 91 18.82 -20.48 -10.65
C ALA A 91 19.00 -21.99 -10.40
N LYS A 92 18.18 -22.62 -9.55
CA LYS A 92 18.28 -24.06 -9.25
C LYS A 92 17.57 -24.98 -10.25
N GLN A 93 16.68 -24.46 -11.10
CA GLN A 93 15.98 -25.27 -12.11
C GLN A 93 16.66 -25.31 -13.50
N LEU A 94 17.70 -24.52 -13.74
CA LEU A 94 18.53 -24.63 -14.94
C LEU A 94 19.81 -25.36 -14.58
N GLY A 95 19.70 -26.69 -14.57
CA GLY A 95 20.77 -27.59 -14.15
C GLY A 95 22.07 -27.42 -14.93
N LEU A 96 23.17 -27.78 -14.26
CA LEU A 96 24.31 -28.41 -14.90
C LEU A 96 24.93 -29.38 -13.89
N GLN A 97 24.46 -30.63 -13.94
CA GLN A 97 25.34 -31.76 -13.62
C GLN A 97 26.44 -31.78 -14.68
N LYS A 98 27.69 -31.84 -14.26
CA LYS A 98 28.73 -32.77 -14.75
C LYS A 98 29.83 -32.86 -13.70
#